data_AF-A0A2V1B6S4-F1
#
_entry.id   AF-A0A2V1B6S4-F1
#
_cell.length_a   1.000
_cell.length_b   1.000
_cell.length_c   1.000
_cell.angle_alpha   90.00
_cell.angle_beta   90.00
_cell.angle_gamma   90.00
#
_symmetry.space_group_name_H-M   'P 1'
#
loop_
_entity.id
_entity.type
_entity.pdbx_description
1 polymer ?
#
loop_
_entity_poly.entity_id
_entity_poly.type
_entity_poly.pdbx_seq_one_letter_code
_entity_poly.pdbx_strand_id
1 'polypeptide(L)'
;MAGNAHHARKIENPSLVHPQAGPGEVLLHIRTTGCGSDVHFWRRSCIGDLTVDGDCILGHEPAGEVIQLGPGVSGLAVGDRVAVEPGVPCGYKVHAARFVHKLPDSISYRTASLLEPLSVALHALRITPIDVGTPVAIFGAGPIGLLVMAVARASGAHPVVITDVDETRLEFARTFEPHCLTHKVEVGAMVRESANAQRMPAVVLECTGIESSIIAASYTVRRGGRIDVVGVSSKPYLNNIPFMHLSLAEVQLRFINRYHGT
;
A
#
# COMPACT_ATOMS: atom_id res chain seq x y z
N MET A 1 28.30 -14.86 -16.86
CA MET A 1 27.93 -16.08 -16.12
C MET A 1 27.04 -15.66 -14.96
N ALA A 2 25.77 -16.04 -14.98
CA ALA A 2 24.85 -15.95 -13.86
C ALA A 2 23.80 -17.05 -14.05
N GLY A 3 24.15 -18.28 -13.66
CA GLY A 3 23.15 -19.28 -13.27
C GLY A 3 22.55 -18.84 -11.93
N ASN A 4 21.32 -19.17 -11.56
CA ASN A 4 20.53 -20.34 -11.91
C ASN A 4 19.06 -19.93 -12.07
N ALA A 5 18.48 -20.19 -13.24
CA ALA A 5 17.03 -20.40 -13.33
C ALA A 5 16.74 -21.83 -12.82
N HIS A 6 15.60 -21.99 -12.16
CA HIS A 6 15.03 -23.25 -11.64
C HIS A 6 15.43 -23.67 -10.22
N HIS A 7 15.19 -22.82 -9.21
CA HIS A 7 14.59 -23.37 -7.98
C HIS A 7 13.10 -23.53 -8.25
N ALA A 8 12.61 -24.76 -8.15
CA ALA A 8 11.18 -25.04 -8.22
C ALA A 8 10.45 -24.14 -7.21
N ARG A 9 9.54 -23.30 -7.72
CA ARG A 9 8.68 -22.40 -6.95
C ARG A 9 7.66 -23.22 -6.17
N LYS A 10 8.11 -23.88 -5.11
CA LYS A 10 7.28 -24.75 -4.28
C LYS A 10 6.75 -23.91 -3.13
N ILE A 11 5.42 -23.82 -3.04
CA ILE A 11 4.76 -23.44 -1.80
C ILE A 11 4.82 -24.68 -0.93
N GLU A 12 5.70 -24.67 0.07
CA GLU A 12 5.76 -25.72 1.07
C GLU A 12 5.03 -25.24 2.32
N ASN A 13 4.29 -26.16 2.96
CA ASN A 13 3.65 -25.91 4.24
C ASN A 13 4.46 -26.66 5.29
N PRO A 14 5.57 -26.09 5.79
CA PRO A 14 6.44 -26.80 6.71
C PRO A 14 5.67 -27.14 7.99
N SER A 15 5.94 -28.30 8.57
CA SER A 15 5.48 -28.64 9.92
C SER A 15 6.12 -27.68 10.92
N LEU A 16 5.39 -26.63 11.29
CA LEU A 16 5.87 -25.64 12.25
C LEU A 16 5.71 -26.19 13.67
N VAL A 17 6.82 -26.46 14.35
CA VAL A 17 6.82 -26.53 15.82
C VAL A 17 6.27 -25.19 16.31
N HIS A 18 5.22 -25.21 17.14
CA HIS A 18 4.62 -23.96 17.64
C HIS A 18 5.68 -23.20 18.46
N PRO A 19 6.11 -22.01 18.02
CA PRO A 19 7.07 -21.22 18.77
C PRO A 19 6.46 -20.75 20.09
N GLN A 20 7.27 -20.57 21.12
CA GLN A 20 6.82 -20.08 22.43
C GLN A 20 7.06 -18.57 22.53
N ALA A 21 6.09 -17.85 23.10
CA ALA A 21 6.21 -16.39 23.29
C ALA A 21 7.19 -16.05 24.42
N GLY A 22 8.24 -15.28 24.13
CA GLY A 22 9.18 -14.74 25.11
C GLY A 22 8.68 -13.46 25.79
N PRO A 23 9.46 -12.86 26.70
CA PRO A 23 9.07 -11.64 27.40
C PRO A 23 8.69 -10.50 26.43
N GLY A 24 7.51 -9.90 26.63
CA GLY A 24 6.98 -8.83 25.77
C GLY A 24 6.43 -9.29 24.41
N GLU A 25 6.34 -10.60 24.18
CA GLU A 25 5.84 -11.19 22.94
C GLU A 25 4.52 -11.94 23.13
N VAL A 26 3.80 -12.15 22.02
CA VAL A 26 2.59 -12.97 21.96
C VAL A 26 2.70 -13.99 20.86
N LEU A 27 2.11 -15.17 21.07
CA LEU A 27 1.91 -16.16 20.00
C LEU A 27 0.52 -15.95 19.40
N LEU A 28 0.46 -15.87 18.08
CA LEU A 28 -0.73 -15.61 17.30
C LEU A 28 -1.04 -16.80 16.39
N HIS A 29 -2.31 -17.16 16.28
CA HIS A 29 -2.83 -18.00 15.21
C HIS A 29 -3.36 -17.10 14.09
N ILE A 30 -2.67 -17.10 12.94
CA ILE A 30 -3.01 -16.22 11.83
C ILE A 30 -4.22 -16.79 11.08
N ARG A 31 -5.26 -15.97 10.93
CA ARG A 31 -6.54 -16.36 10.30
C ARG A 31 -6.61 -15.91 8.84
N THR A 32 -5.98 -14.79 8.51
CA THR A 32 -5.92 -14.26 7.15
C THR A 32 -4.72 -13.32 6.99
N THR A 33 -4.25 -13.19 5.76
CA THR A 33 -3.15 -12.33 5.34
C THR A 33 -3.25 -12.17 3.81
N GLY A 34 -2.69 -11.10 3.25
CA GLY A 34 -2.47 -10.98 1.82
C GLY A 34 -1.75 -9.68 1.51
N CYS A 35 -1.05 -9.58 0.38
CA CYS A 35 -0.57 -8.31 -0.17
C CYS A 35 -0.27 -8.49 -1.67
N GLY A 36 -0.38 -7.42 -2.45
CA GLY A 36 0.09 -7.41 -3.83
C GLY A 36 1.61 -7.53 -3.96
N SER A 37 2.38 -6.97 -3.02
CA SER A 37 3.84 -6.97 -3.07
C SER A 37 4.43 -8.38 -2.86
N ASP A 38 3.72 -9.27 -2.15
CA ASP A 38 4.09 -10.69 -2.04
C ASP A 38 4.13 -11.38 -3.41
N VAL A 39 3.27 -10.98 -4.34
CA VAL A 39 3.27 -11.50 -5.71
C VAL A 39 4.55 -11.10 -6.46
N HIS A 40 5.12 -9.93 -6.16
CA HIS A 40 6.40 -9.52 -6.73
C HIS A 40 7.55 -10.38 -6.21
N PHE A 41 7.62 -10.63 -4.90
CA PHE A 41 8.58 -11.58 -4.33
C PHE A 41 8.39 -12.99 -4.89
N TRP A 42 7.16 -13.48 -5.00
CA TRP A 42 6.89 -14.81 -5.55
C TRP A 42 7.29 -14.93 -7.03
N ARG A 43 7.05 -13.90 -7.85
CA ARG A 43 7.35 -13.95 -9.29
C ARG A 43 8.80 -13.64 -9.63
N ARG A 44 9.44 -12.73 -8.87
CA ARG A 44 10.73 -12.12 -9.23
C ARG A 44 11.81 -12.27 -8.15
N SER A 45 11.46 -12.78 -6.97
CA SER A 45 12.35 -12.85 -5.79
C SER A 45 12.92 -11.51 -5.32
N CYS A 46 12.41 -10.39 -5.86
CA CYS A 46 12.86 -9.06 -5.49
C CYS A 46 11.81 -7.96 -5.72
N ILE A 47 12.00 -6.85 -5.00
CA ILE A 47 11.35 -5.57 -5.22
C ILE A 47 12.45 -4.50 -5.20
N GLY A 48 12.84 -4.01 -6.39
CA GLY A 48 14.03 -3.16 -6.50
C GLY A 48 15.26 -3.92 -5.99
N ASP A 49 15.99 -3.31 -5.07
CA ASP A 49 17.20 -3.89 -4.46
C ASP A 49 16.90 -4.84 -3.28
N LEU A 50 15.64 -4.92 -2.84
CA LEU A 50 15.22 -5.86 -1.79
C LEU A 50 15.09 -7.25 -2.40
N THR A 51 16.11 -8.09 -2.20
CA THR A 51 16.16 -9.48 -2.68
C THR A 51 15.86 -10.47 -1.57
N VAL A 52 15.28 -11.61 -1.96
CA VAL A 52 15.07 -12.77 -1.09
C VAL A 52 15.97 -13.89 -1.57
N ASP A 53 17.02 -14.15 -0.81
CA ASP A 53 17.94 -15.27 -1.03
C ASP A 53 17.60 -16.40 -0.05
N GLY A 54 16.78 -17.36 -0.50
CA GLY A 54 16.39 -18.55 0.26
C GLY A 54 14.91 -18.61 0.62
N ASP A 55 14.59 -19.37 1.67
CA ASP A 55 13.22 -19.58 2.13
C ASP A 55 12.66 -18.29 2.74
N CYS A 56 11.53 -17.84 2.20
CA CYS A 56 10.82 -16.67 2.69
C CYS A 56 9.34 -16.98 2.86
N ILE A 57 8.88 -16.71 4.07
CA ILE A 57 7.47 -16.82 4.43
C ILE A 57 6.78 -15.51 3.99
N LEU A 58 5.93 -15.57 2.96
CA LEU A 58 5.36 -14.39 2.30
C LEU A 58 4.08 -13.86 2.95
N GLY A 59 4.01 -12.53 3.07
CA GLY A 59 2.92 -11.66 3.54
C GLY A 59 3.21 -10.84 4.79
N HIS A 60 2.47 -9.76 4.95
CA HIS A 60 2.78 -8.77 5.98
C HIS A 60 1.57 -8.02 6.49
N GLU A 61 0.37 -8.40 6.03
CA GLU A 61 -0.92 -7.82 6.42
C GLU A 61 -1.79 -8.81 7.24
N PRO A 62 -1.28 -9.48 8.31
CA PRO A 62 -2.05 -10.55 8.93
C PRO A 62 -3.03 -10.04 10.01
N ALA A 63 -4.13 -10.77 10.12
CA ALA A 63 -5.05 -10.70 11.26
C ALA A 63 -5.26 -12.09 11.85
N GLY A 64 -5.39 -12.17 13.17
CA GLY A 64 -5.39 -13.44 13.88
C GLY A 64 -5.88 -13.36 15.32
N GLU A 65 -5.60 -14.41 16.06
CA GLU A 65 -6.04 -14.59 17.44
C GLU A 65 -4.83 -14.83 18.35
N VAL A 66 -4.80 -14.20 19.52
CA VAL A 66 -3.76 -14.43 20.53
C VAL A 66 -3.99 -15.79 21.18
N ILE A 67 -2.99 -16.66 21.15
CA ILE A 67 -3.06 -18.00 21.76
C ILE A 67 -2.08 -18.20 22.92
N GLN A 68 -1.08 -17.32 23.07
CA GLN A 68 -0.16 -17.31 24.22
C GLN A 68 0.35 -15.89 24.48
N LEU A 69 0.52 -15.56 25.75
CA LEU A 69 1.19 -14.33 26.21
C LEU A 69 2.54 -14.69 26.81
N GLY A 70 3.57 -13.94 26.46
CA GLY A 70 4.85 -13.98 27.14
C GLY A 70 4.87 -13.12 28.41
N PRO A 71 5.89 -13.29 29.29
CA PRO A 71 6.02 -12.49 30.50
C PRO A 71 6.03 -10.98 30.24
N GLY A 72 5.33 -10.20 31.07
CA GLY A 72 5.32 -8.73 30.98
C GLY A 72 4.41 -8.14 29.90
N VAL A 73 3.69 -8.96 29.13
CA VAL A 73 2.64 -8.46 28.23
C VAL A 73 1.43 -8.02 29.05
N SER A 74 0.94 -6.81 28.77
CA SER A 74 -0.28 -6.25 29.34
C SER A 74 -1.16 -5.66 28.23
N GLY A 75 -2.47 -5.52 28.48
CA GLY A 75 -3.43 -4.97 27.50
C GLY A 75 -3.95 -5.97 26.46
N LEU A 76 -3.45 -7.21 26.43
CA LEU A 76 -3.92 -8.30 25.58
C LEU A 76 -4.25 -9.54 26.43
N ALA A 77 -5.19 -10.35 25.95
CA ALA A 77 -5.59 -11.63 26.54
C ALA A 77 -5.58 -12.75 25.50
N VAL A 78 -5.42 -13.99 25.94
CA VAL A 78 -5.65 -15.17 25.08
C VAL A 78 -7.10 -15.16 24.60
N GLY A 79 -7.31 -15.42 23.31
CA GLY A 79 -8.59 -15.29 22.63
C GLY A 79 -8.84 -13.91 22.02
N ASP A 80 -8.00 -12.90 22.31
CA ASP A 80 -8.14 -11.59 21.69
C ASP A 80 -7.92 -11.67 20.18
N ARG A 81 -8.83 -11.03 19.45
CA ARG A 81 -8.77 -10.86 18.01
C ARG A 81 -7.88 -9.67 17.70
N VAL A 82 -6.92 -9.81 16.79
CA VAL A 82 -5.87 -8.81 16.59
C VAL A 82 -5.51 -8.58 15.12
N ALA A 83 -5.08 -7.37 14.79
CA ALA A 83 -4.30 -7.05 13.59
C ALA A 83 -2.83 -6.82 13.99
N VAL A 84 -1.89 -7.06 13.07
CA VAL A 84 -0.46 -7.04 13.36
C VAL A 84 0.29 -6.09 12.42
N GLU A 85 1.11 -5.22 13.00
CA GLU A 85 1.97 -4.26 12.31
C GLU A 85 3.34 -4.90 11.96
N PRO A 86 3.84 -4.70 10.72
CA PRO A 86 3.78 -5.69 9.65
C PRO A 86 4.36 -7.04 10.04
N GLY A 87 3.77 -8.11 9.50
CA GLY A 87 4.16 -9.46 9.89
C GLY A 87 4.24 -10.52 8.80
N VAL A 88 5.44 -11.07 8.60
CA VAL A 88 5.72 -12.38 7.95
C VAL A 88 4.65 -13.44 8.31
N PRO A 89 3.97 -14.14 7.37
CA PRO A 89 2.77 -14.91 7.67
C PRO A 89 3.05 -16.39 7.70
N CYS A 90 3.02 -16.90 8.90
CA CYS A 90 3.04 -18.31 9.22
C CYS A 90 1.65 -18.70 9.76
N GLY A 91 1.36 -19.99 9.87
CA GLY A 91 0.15 -20.41 10.60
C GLY A 91 0.17 -19.93 12.05
N TYR A 92 1.35 -19.92 12.67
CA TYR A 92 1.57 -19.50 14.05
C TYR A 92 2.76 -18.56 14.16
N LYS A 93 2.58 -17.42 14.82
CA LYS A 93 3.56 -16.34 14.86
C LYS A 93 3.84 -15.82 16.26
N VAL A 94 5.10 -15.78 16.66
CA VAL A 94 5.52 -14.92 17.77
C VAL A 94 5.74 -13.50 17.27
N HIS A 95 5.16 -12.53 17.96
CA HIS A 95 5.30 -11.10 17.64
C HIS A 95 5.45 -10.26 18.92
N ALA A 96 6.19 -9.15 18.83
CA ALA A 96 6.22 -8.18 19.91
C ALA A 96 4.81 -7.61 20.14
N ALA A 97 4.33 -7.66 21.39
CA ALA A 97 2.97 -7.28 21.77
C ALA A 97 2.61 -5.83 21.41
N ARG A 98 3.61 -4.94 21.38
CA ARG A 98 3.44 -3.52 21.04
C ARG A 98 2.94 -3.25 19.61
N PHE A 99 3.08 -4.23 18.71
CA PHE A 99 2.67 -4.16 17.30
C PHE A 99 1.42 -4.99 17.02
N VAL A 100 0.70 -5.36 18.08
CA VAL A 100 -0.47 -6.23 18.01
C VAL A 100 -1.67 -5.45 18.55
N HIS A 101 -2.61 -5.15 17.67
CA HIS A 101 -3.72 -4.24 17.94
C HIS A 101 -5.01 -5.02 18.09
N LYS A 102 -5.64 -4.91 19.26
CA LYS A 102 -6.92 -5.55 19.57
C LYS A 102 -8.02 -5.03 18.65
N LEU A 103 -8.79 -5.96 18.09
CA LEU A 103 -9.91 -5.68 17.19
C LEU A 103 -11.22 -5.65 17.99
N PRO A 104 -12.14 -4.73 17.66
CA PRO A 104 -13.52 -4.82 18.11
C PRO A 104 -14.24 -5.99 17.42
N ASP A 105 -15.29 -6.50 18.06
CA ASP A 105 -16.04 -7.67 17.57
C ASP A 105 -16.66 -7.45 16.18
N SER A 106 -17.01 -6.19 15.87
CA SER A 106 -17.62 -5.79 14.60
C SER A 106 -16.70 -5.92 13.37
N ILE A 107 -15.37 -5.97 13.55
CA ILE A 107 -14.42 -6.04 12.44
C ILE A 107 -14.05 -7.49 12.18
N SER A 108 -14.37 -8.04 11.01
CA SER A 108 -13.98 -9.40 10.62
C SER A 108 -12.47 -9.53 10.41
N TYR A 109 -11.90 -10.75 10.48
CA TYR A 109 -10.48 -10.96 10.17
C TYR A 109 -10.10 -10.48 8.77
N ARG A 110 -10.95 -10.74 7.76
CA ARG A 110 -10.73 -10.28 6.37
C ARG A 110 -10.69 -8.76 6.25
N THR A 111 -11.50 -8.07 7.04
CA THR A 111 -11.47 -6.60 7.11
C THR A 111 -10.22 -6.14 7.84
N ALA A 112 -9.83 -6.82 8.92
CA ALA A 112 -8.67 -6.48 9.72
C ALA A 112 -7.34 -6.65 8.97
N SER A 113 -7.22 -7.60 8.03
CA SER A 113 -6.03 -7.68 7.17
C SER A 113 -5.85 -6.42 6.31
N LEU A 114 -6.91 -5.67 6.04
CA LEU A 114 -6.80 -4.40 5.29
C LEU A 114 -6.26 -3.25 6.17
N LEU A 115 -6.08 -3.44 7.47
CA LEU A 115 -5.59 -2.36 8.36
C LEU A 115 -4.13 -2.00 8.10
N GLU A 116 -3.31 -2.94 7.64
CA GLU A 116 -1.93 -2.69 7.24
C GLU A 116 -1.88 -1.76 6.01
N PRO A 117 -2.51 -2.09 4.87
CA PRO A 117 -2.47 -1.21 3.70
C PRO A 117 -3.30 0.06 3.91
N LEU A 118 -4.32 0.04 4.78
CA LEU A 118 -5.02 1.25 5.20
C LEU A 118 -4.10 2.19 5.97
N SER A 119 -3.21 1.66 6.81
CA SER A 119 -2.21 2.47 7.54
C SER A 119 -1.26 3.18 6.59
N VAL A 120 -0.88 2.55 5.47
CA VAL A 120 -0.11 3.20 4.39
C VAL A 120 -0.86 4.39 3.80
N ALA A 121 -2.14 4.20 3.47
CA ALA A 121 -2.99 5.26 2.93
C ALA A 121 -3.19 6.42 3.94
N LEU A 122 -3.44 6.11 5.21
CA LEU A 122 -3.55 7.10 6.28
C LEU A 122 -2.23 7.86 6.48
N HIS A 123 -1.09 7.18 6.41
CA HIS A 123 0.21 7.79 6.55
C HIS A 123 0.52 8.78 5.42
N ALA A 124 0.19 8.41 4.16
CA ALA A 124 0.32 9.33 3.02
C ALA A 124 -0.44 10.64 3.28
N LEU A 125 -1.67 10.57 3.78
CA LEU A 125 -2.48 11.76 4.07
C LEU A 125 -2.07 12.51 5.35
N ARG A 126 -1.40 11.85 6.31
CA ARG A 126 -0.77 12.56 7.44
C ARG A 126 0.41 13.40 6.99
N ILE A 127 1.24 12.87 6.08
CA ILE A 127 2.36 13.62 5.46
C ILE A 127 1.84 14.72 4.53
N THR A 128 0.68 14.49 3.93
CA THR A 128 0.07 15.40 2.95
C THR A 128 -1.37 15.67 3.30
N PRO A 129 -1.60 16.55 4.29
CA PRO A 129 -2.94 16.88 4.70
C PRO A 129 -3.75 17.40 3.52
N ILE A 130 -4.98 16.88 3.43
CA ILE A 130 -5.96 17.27 2.44
C ILE A 130 -7.06 18.02 3.18
N ASP A 131 -7.26 19.28 2.81
CA ASP A 131 -8.36 20.08 3.34
C ASP A 131 -9.66 19.73 2.63
N VAL A 132 -10.80 20.00 3.28
CA VAL A 132 -12.12 19.79 2.70
C VAL A 132 -12.26 20.55 1.38
N GLY A 133 -12.74 19.88 0.34
CA GLY A 133 -12.91 20.46 -0.99
C GLY A 133 -11.62 20.55 -1.82
N THR A 134 -10.52 19.95 -1.35
CA THR A 134 -9.29 19.85 -2.15
C THR A 134 -9.50 18.87 -3.31
N PRO A 135 -9.21 19.26 -4.58
CA PRO A 135 -9.25 18.34 -5.71
C PRO A 135 -8.05 17.39 -5.67
N VAL A 136 -8.31 16.09 -5.75
CA VAL A 136 -7.30 15.03 -5.67
C VAL A 136 -7.40 14.10 -6.87
N ALA A 137 -6.26 13.66 -7.40
CA ALA A 137 -6.21 12.57 -8.36
C ALA A 137 -5.40 11.38 -7.81
N ILE A 138 -5.94 10.18 -7.97
CA ILE A 138 -5.31 8.91 -7.61
C ILE A 138 -4.90 8.22 -8.90
N PHE A 139 -3.63 7.87 -9.03
CA PHE A 139 -3.12 7.14 -10.20
C PHE A 139 -2.95 5.67 -9.84
N GLY A 140 -3.71 4.81 -10.51
CA GLY A 140 -3.84 3.37 -10.24
C GLY A 140 -5.09 3.04 -9.44
N ALA A 141 -5.96 2.19 -9.99
CA ALA A 141 -7.18 1.67 -9.37
C ALA A 141 -6.98 0.25 -8.81
N GLY A 142 -5.77 -0.06 -8.35
CA GLY A 142 -5.47 -1.27 -7.59
C GLY A 142 -5.90 -1.15 -6.11
N PRO A 143 -5.67 -2.20 -5.28
CA PRO A 143 -6.06 -2.19 -3.87
C PRO A 143 -5.58 -0.97 -3.08
N ILE A 144 -4.31 -0.59 -3.22
CA ILE A 144 -3.75 0.61 -2.57
C ILE A 144 -4.45 1.87 -3.07
N GLY A 145 -4.63 2.02 -4.39
CA GLY A 145 -5.31 3.19 -4.96
C GLY A 145 -6.75 3.35 -4.47
N LEU A 146 -7.49 2.24 -4.32
CA LEU A 146 -8.85 2.24 -3.78
C LEU A 146 -8.88 2.63 -2.30
N LEU A 147 -7.96 2.11 -1.48
CA LEU A 147 -7.84 2.50 -0.07
C LEU A 147 -7.45 3.97 0.08
N VAL A 148 -6.48 4.43 -0.71
CA VAL A 148 -6.06 5.83 -0.77
C VAL A 148 -7.23 6.73 -1.20
N MET A 149 -8.02 6.31 -2.19
CA MET A 149 -9.24 7.01 -2.60
C MET A 149 -10.24 7.10 -1.44
N ALA A 150 -10.52 5.99 -0.74
CA ALA A 150 -11.42 5.98 0.42
C ALA A 150 -10.95 6.93 1.53
N VAL A 151 -9.65 6.91 1.86
CA VAL A 151 -9.09 7.79 2.89
C VAL A 151 -9.11 9.27 2.46
N ALA A 152 -8.81 9.56 1.19
CA ALA A 152 -8.91 10.91 0.65
C ALA A 152 -10.35 11.45 0.71
N ARG A 153 -11.33 10.62 0.33
CA ARG A 153 -12.76 10.94 0.42
C ARG A 153 -13.21 11.19 1.86
N ALA A 154 -12.83 10.30 2.78
CA ALA A 154 -13.11 10.46 4.20
C ALA A 154 -12.48 11.74 4.79
N SER A 155 -11.35 12.19 4.22
CA SER A 155 -10.69 13.46 4.59
C SER A 155 -11.34 14.70 3.97
N GLY A 156 -12.42 14.53 3.18
CA GLY A 156 -13.16 15.64 2.56
C GLY A 156 -12.66 16.04 1.17
N ALA A 157 -11.81 15.25 0.52
CA ALA A 157 -11.35 15.53 -0.84
C ALA A 157 -12.52 15.58 -1.84
N HIS A 158 -12.56 16.63 -2.65
CA HIS A 158 -13.54 16.79 -3.72
C HIS A 158 -13.08 17.83 -4.77
N PRO A 159 -13.26 17.57 -6.08
CA PRO A 159 -13.56 16.28 -6.68
C PRO A 159 -12.41 15.27 -6.48
N VAL A 160 -12.74 13.99 -6.59
CA VAL A 160 -11.74 12.90 -6.58
C VAL A 160 -11.77 12.19 -7.92
N VAL A 161 -10.60 12.14 -8.57
CA VAL A 161 -10.40 11.45 -9.85
C VAL A 161 -9.53 10.22 -9.59
N ILE A 162 -9.88 9.07 -10.15
CA ILE A 162 -9.04 7.86 -10.14
C ILE A 162 -8.74 7.41 -11.57
N THR A 163 -7.49 7.06 -11.83
CA THR A 163 -7.02 6.68 -13.16
C THR A 163 -6.46 5.27 -13.16
N ASP A 164 -6.64 4.54 -14.25
CA ASP A 164 -6.00 3.24 -14.49
C ASP A 164 -5.98 2.98 -16.00
N VAL A 165 -5.15 2.05 -16.44
CA VAL A 165 -5.13 1.56 -17.83
C VAL A 165 -6.21 0.50 -18.07
N ASP A 166 -6.64 -0.19 -17.00
CA ASP A 166 -7.64 -1.25 -17.03
C ASP A 166 -9.04 -0.72 -16.66
N GLU A 167 -9.95 -0.73 -17.64
CA GLU A 167 -11.33 -0.27 -17.45
C GLU A 167 -12.09 -1.08 -16.39
N THR A 168 -11.79 -2.37 -16.26
CA THR A 168 -12.46 -3.25 -15.27
C THR A 168 -12.20 -2.76 -13.84
N ARG A 169 -11.00 -2.24 -13.57
CA ARG A 169 -10.65 -1.66 -12.28
C ARG A 169 -11.37 -0.32 -12.05
N LEU A 170 -11.54 0.46 -13.10
CA LEU A 170 -12.31 1.71 -13.05
C LEU A 170 -13.80 1.44 -12.82
N GLU A 171 -14.37 0.41 -13.43
CA GLU A 171 -15.73 -0.06 -13.16
C GLU A 171 -15.91 -0.44 -11.69
N PHE A 172 -14.96 -1.18 -11.13
CA PHE A 172 -14.95 -1.48 -9.70
C PHE A 172 -14.84 -0.21 -8.85
N ALA A 173 -13.96 0.73 -9.22
CA ALA A 173 -13.80 2.00 -8.50
C ALA A 173 -15.10 2.81 -8.46
N ARG A 174 -15.87 2.85 -9.56
CA ARG A 174 -17.21 3.48 -9.60
C ARG A 174 -18.22 2.79 -8.69
N THR A 175 -18.13 1.47 -8.57
CA THR A 175 -18.99 0.72 -7.63
C THR A 175 -18.59 0.98 -6.17
N PHE A 176 -17.28 1.12 -5.92
CA PHE A 176 -16.71 1.32 -4.60
C PHE A 176 -16.90 2.74 -4.06
N GLU A 177 -16.71 3.77 -4.89
CA GLU A 177 -17.02 5.18 -4.58
C GLU A 177 -17.82 5.78 -5.75
N PRO A 178 -19.16 5.77 -5.70
CA PRO A 178 -20.01 6.23 -6.81
C PRO A 178 -19.83 7.69 -7.22
N HIS A 179 -19.23 8.52 -6.36
CA HIS A 179 -18.99 9.94 -6.60
C HIS A 179 -17.58 10.22 -7.12
N CYS A 180 -16.75 9.20 -7.33
CA CYS A 180 -15.45 9.37 -7.97
C CYS A 180 -15.63 9.62 -9.48
N LEU A 181 -14.70 10.37 -10.05
CA LEU A 181 -14.54 10.48 -11.49
C LEU A 181 -13.47 9.47 -11.91
N THR A 182 -13.73 8.70 -12.96
CA THR A 182 -12.76 7.75 -13.51
C THR A 182 -12.17 8.26 -14.82
N HIS A 183 -10.87 8.03 -15.03
CA HIS A 183 -10.22 8.33 -16.29
C HIS A 183 -9.34 7.16 -16.76
N LYS A 184 -9.68 6.60 -17.93
CA LYS A 184 -8.87 5.55 -18.55
C LYS A 184 -7.63 6.16 -19.20
N VAL A 185 -6.47 5.64 -18.82
CA VAL A 185 -5.18 6.07 -19.36
C VAL A 185 -4.84 5.23 -20.58
N GLU A 186 -4.59 5.89 -21.71
CA GLU A 186 -4.12 5.23 -22.92
C GLU A 186 -2.61 4.97 -22.84
N VAL A 187 -2.22 3.70 -23.01
CA VAL A 187 -0.82 3.27 -22.92
C VAL A 187 -0.01 3.88 -24.08
N GLY A 188 1.09 4.56 -23.76
CA GLY A 188 1.99 5.16 -24.75
C GLY A 188 1.60 6.57 -25.19
N ALA A 189 0.46 7.10 -24.73
CA ALA A 189 0.17 8.52 -24.88
C ALA A 189 1.13 9.34 -24.00
N MET A 190 1.90 10.23 -24.61
CA MET A 190 2.64 11.24 -23.84
C MET A 190 1.62 12.22 -23.26
N VAL A 191 1.41 12.19 -21.95
CA VAL A 191 0.60 13.20 -21.26
C VAL A 191 1.38 14.52 -21.27
N ARG A 192 1.24 15.27 -22.37
CA ARG A 192 1.78 16.63 -22.53
C ARG A 192 0.69 17.69 -22.61
N GLU A 193 -0.58 17.32 -22.76
CA GLU A 193 -1.65 18.29 -23.03
C GLU A 193 -2.69 18.41 -21.92
N SER A 194 -2.70 19.62 -21.35
CA SER A 194 -3.90 20.46 -21.23
C SER A 194 -5.06 19.93 -20.37
N ALA A 195 -4.77 19.59 -19.10
CA ALA A 195 -5.78 19.86 -18.09
C ALA A 195 -6.00 21.38 -18.05
N ASN A 196 -7.22 21.83 -18.31
CA ASN A 196 -7.61 23.22 -18.17
C ASN A 196 -7.14 23.71 -16.78
N ALA A 197 -6.30 24.74 -16.69
CA ALA A 197 -5.54 25.06 -15.47
C ALA A 197 -6.42 25.25 -14.22
N GLN A 198 -7.71 25.57 -14.41
CA GLN A 198 -8.72 25.70 -13.38
C GLN A 198 -9.26 24.37 -12.79
N ARG A 199 -8.88 23.21 -13.35
CA ARG A 199 -9.37 21.87 -12.94
C ARG A 199 -8.26 20.89 -12.55
N MET A 200 -7.02 21.38 -12.40
CA MET A 200 -5.88 20.53 -12.03
C MET A 200 -5.92 20.17 -10.55
N PRO A 201 -5.68 18.90 -10.16
CA PRO A 201 -5.64 18.49 -8.77
C PRO A 201 -4.53 19.21 -8.01
N ALA A 202 -4.81 19.53 -6.75
CA ALA A 202 -3.82 20.09 -5.83
C ALA A 202 -2.85 19.02 -5.31
N VAL A 203 -3.34 17.78 -5.22
CA VAL A 203 -2.59 16.62 -4.76
C VAL A 203 -2.80 15.46 -5.73
N VAL A 204 -1.71 14.81 -6.13
CA VAL A 204 -1.73 13.54 -6.85
C VAL A 204 -1.15 12.44 -5.96
N LEU A 205 -1.88 11.35 -5.81
CA LEU A 205 -1.47 10.16 -5.06
C LEU A 205 -1.15 9.04 -6.06
N GLU A 206 0.14 8.83 -6.32
CA GLU A 206 0.63 7.89 -7.33
C GLU A 206 0.78 6.50 -6.72
N CYS A 207 -0.09 5.58 -7.10
CA CYS A 207 -0.21 4.25 -6.50
C CYS A 207 0.24 3.11 -7.42
N THR A 208 0.83 3.41 -8.59
CA THR A 208 1.33 2.39 -9.52
C THR A 208 2.81 2.08 -9.36
N GLY A 209 3.63 3.06 -8.97
CA GLY A 209 5.09 2.96 -8.94
C GLY A 209 5.73 2.91 -10.33
N ILE A 210 4.97 3.18 -11.39
CA ILE A 210 5.46 3.12 -12.78
C ILE A 210 5.96 4.49 -13.20
N GLU A 211 7.16 4.55 -13.77
CA GLU A 211 7.81 5.80 -14.21
C GLU A 211 6.90 6.66 -15.10
N SER A 212 6.24 6.08 -16.11
CA SER A 212 5.35 6.83 -17.00
C SER A 212 4.14 7.43 -16.26
N SER A 213 3.64 6.76 -15.22
CA SER A 213 2.56 7.26 -14.37
C SER A 213 3.03 8.45 -13.52
N ILE A 214 4.23 8.36 -12.93
CA ILE A 214 4.85 9.46 -12.16
C ILE A 214 5.11 10.69 -13.06
N ILE A 215 5.53 10.46 -14.30
CA ILE A 215 5.69 11.54 -15.29
C ILE A 215 4.32 12.17 -15.63
N ALA A 216 3.28 11.36 -15.87
CA ALA A 216 1.93 11.87 -16.11
C ALA A 216 1.39 12.67 -14.93
N ALA A 217 1.61 12.21 -13.70
CA ALA A 217 1.28 12.94 -12.48
C ALA A 217 1.96 14.32 -12.44
N SER A 218 3.22 14.41 -12.88
CA SER A 218 4.00 15.66 -12.95
C SER A 218 3.35 16.71 -13.85
N TYR A 219 2.72 16.30 -14.95
CA TYR A 219 2.00 17.20 -15.86
C TYR A 219 0.53 17.41 -15.50
N THR A 220 -0.03 16.56 -14.63
CA THR A 220 -1.44 16.62 -14.21
C THR A 220 -1.65 17.49 -12.99
N VAL A 221 -0.69 17.49 -12.05
CA VAL A 221 -0.80 18.29 -10.82
C VAL A 221 -0.68 19.79 -11.11
N ARG A 222 -1.47 20.61 -10.41
CA ARG A 222 -1.38 22.07 -10.54
C ARG A 222 0.02 22.59 -10.16
N ARG A 223 0.37 23.79 -10.63
CA ARG A 223 1.57 24.52 -10.17
C ARG A 223 1.52 24.71 -8.63
N GLY A 224 2.66 24.49 -7.96
CA GLY A 224 2.76 24.47 -6.50
C GLY A 224 2.10 23.25 -5.83
N GLY A 225 1.61 22.29 -6.62
CA GLY A 225 0.94 21.10 -6.12
C GLY A 225 1.90 20.02 -5.63
N ARG A 226 1.31 18.96 -5.08
CA ARG A 226 2.05 17.87 -4.42
C ARG A 226 1.78 16.53 -5.09
N ILE A 227 2.82 15.75 -5.27
CA ILE A 227 2.76 14.37 -5.76
C ILE A 227 3.39 13.49 -4.69
N ASP A 228 2.60 12.54 -4.20
CA ASP A 228 3.09 11.53 -3.29
C ASP A 228 3.07 10.17 -3.99
N VAL A 229 4.24 9.57 -4.11
CA VAL A 229 4.42 8.24 -4.68
C VAL A 229 4.29 7.21 -3.57
N VAL A 230 3.17 6.49 -3.58
CA VAL A 230 2.84 5.38 -2.69
C VAL A 230 3.14 4.03 -3.36
N GLY A 231 3.01 3.98 -4.68
CA GLY A 231 3.28 2.78 -5.46
C GLY A 231 4.75 2.39 -5.46
N VAL A 232 5.01 1.09 -5.62
CA VAL A 232 6.38 0.54 -5.57
C VAL A 232 6.83 0.12 -6.96
N SER A 233 8.00 0.60 -7.37
CA SER A 233 8.63 0.25 -8.63
C SER A 233 9.44 -1.04 -8.52
N SER A 234 9.44 -1.85 -9.58
CA SER A 234 10.39 -2.95 -9.70
C SER A 234 11.75 -2.53 -10.27
N LYS A 235 11.89 -1.28 -10.72
CA LYS A 235 13.14 -0.70 -11.22
C LYS A 235 13.72 0.20 -10.11
N PRO A 236 15.03 0.11 -9.82
CA PRO A 236 15.67 0.93 -8.78
C PRO A 236 15.86 2.39 -9.19
N TYR A 237 15.70 2.73 -10.48
CA TYR A 237 15.93 4.08 -11.01
C TYR A 237 14.72 4.62 -11.77
N LEU A 238 14.50 5.93 -11.63
CA LEU A 238 13.64 6.76 -12.48
C LEU A 238 14.55 7.69 -13.29
N ASN A 239 14.62 7.47 -14.59
CA ASN A 239 15.56 8.13 -15.50
C ASN A 239 14.95 9.35 -16.22
N ASN A 240 13.61 9.43 -16.30
CA ASN A 240 12.91 10.38 -17.18
C ASN A 240 12.03 11.38 -16.41
N ILE A 241 12.35 11.64 -15.14
CA ILE A 241 11.62 12.63 -14.34
C ILE A 241 11.76 14.01 -14.97
N PRO A 242 10.65 14.75 -15.23
CA PRO A 242 10.68 16.00 -15.98
C PRO A 242 11.17 17.16 -15.11
N PHE A 243 12.47 17.18 -14.82
CA PHE A 243 13.12 18.09 -13.88
C PHE A 243 12.74 19.56 -14.09
N MET A 244 12.90 20.09 -15.31
CA MET A 244 12.62 21.51 -15.59
C MET A 244 11.14 21.85 -15.41
N HIS A 245 10.23 20.94 -15.74
CA HIS A 245 8.80 21.16 -15.53
C HIS A 245 8.46 21.21 -14.04
N LEU A 246 8.92 20.24 -13.26
CA LEU A 246 8.72 20.20 -11.81
C LEU A 246 9.30 21.44 -11.12
N SER A 247 10.52 21.85 -11.51
CA SER A 247 11.20 23.03 -10.98
C SER A 247 10.44 24.31 -11.32
N LEU A 248 10.11 24.53 -12.60
CA LEU A 248 9.41 25.75 -13.02
C LEU A 248 7.98 25.82 -12.49
N ALA A 249 7.34 24.68 -12.20
CA ALA A 249 6.00 24.61 -11.65
C ALA A 249 5.97 24.53 -10.11
N GLU A 250 7.13 24.53 -9.44
CA GLU A 250 7.25 24.38 -7.98
C GLU A 250 6.50 23.15 -7.44
N VAL A 251 6.51 22.06 -8.20
CA VAL A 251 5.83 20.82 -7.81
C VAL A 251 6.67 20.07 -6.79
N GLN A 252 6.04 19.66 -5.70
CA GLN A 252 6.67 18.82 -4.67
C GLN A 252 6.48 17.35 -5.01
N LEU A 253 7.58 16.60 -5.15
CA LEU A 253 7.56 15.15 -5.33
C LEU A 253 8.09 14.47 -4.07
N ARG A 254 7.28 13.61 -3.46
CA ARG A 254 7.64 12.85 -2.26
C ARG A 254 7.37 11.36 -2.43
N PHE A 255 8.10 10.55 -1.71
CA PHE A 255 7.93 9.10 -1.67
C PHE A 255 7.43 8.69 -0.29
N ILE A 256 6.40 7.85 -0.25
CA ILE A 256 5.78 7.36 0.98
C ILE A 256 6.23 5.92 1.19
N ASN A 257 6.79 5.64 2.36
CA ASN A 257 7.25 4.30 2.71
C ASN A 257 6.53 3.82 3.96
N ARG A 258 5.66 2.82 3.80
CA ARG A 258 4.88 2.21 4.88
C ARG A 258 4.13 3.25 5.72
N TYR A 259 4.33 3.22 7.03
CA TYR A 259 3.74 4.07 8.06
C TYR A 259 4.67 4.08 9.29
N HIS A 260 4.52 5.08 10.15
CA HIS A 260 5.23 5.17 11.43
C HIS A 260 4.42 5.94 12.47
N GLY A 261 4.63 5.63 13.75
CA GLY A 261 4.01 6.37 14.86
C GLY A 261 2.49 6.28 14.89
N THR A 262 1.96 5.11 14.51
CA THR A 262 0.52 4.76 14.57
C THR A 262 0.12 4.19 15.91
#